data_AF-A0A0G0JBU8-F1
#
_entry.id   AF-A0A0G0JBU8-F1
#
_cell.length_a   1.000
_cell.length_b   1.000
_cell.length_c   1.000
_cell.angle_alpha   90.00
_cell.angle_beta   90.00
_cell.angle_gamma   90.00
#
_symmetry.space_group_name_H-M   'P 1'
#
loop_
_entity.id
_entity.type
_entity.pdbx_description
1 polymer ?
#
loop_
_entity_poly.entity_id
_entity_poly.type
_entity_poly.pdbx_seq_one_letter_code
_entity_poly.pdbx_strand_id
1 'polypeptide(L)'
;MIKKHRLSFSAVSVDDKKVSTRMAVQPSGEHKISPSRKPLGDTDRKRSMKSSTYQYSKKRYGQARKFLSFNRKSQYQNSGNAKIPPPEAGVVRVIPLGGVEEIGKNMTAIEIADDIIVIDAGMHFSNEATPGVDYVIPNTTYLEERKDKIRALIITHGHLDHIGGAPLVLSRIGNPPVYSRNLSILMMKKRQAEFPHLPTMKENIVEKDETITCGKI
;
A
#
# COMPACT_ATOMS: atom_id res chain seq x y z
N MET A 1 34.03 -0.05 10.44
CA MET A 1 33.57 0.87 9.37
C MET A 1 33.01 0.04 8.23
N ILE A 2 31.69 -0.02 8.07
CA ILE A 2 31.02 -0.83 7.04
C ILE A 2 30.64 0.11 5.89
N LYS A 3 31.28 -0.08 4.72
CA LYS A 3 30.99 0.70 3.50
C LYS A 3 29.58 0.35 2.99
N LYS A 4 28.68 1.34 2.99
CA LYS A 4 27.40 1.29 2.27
C LYS A 4 27.68 1.33 0.76
N HIS A 5 27.52 0.22 0.05
CA HIS A 5 27.45 0.23 -1.40
C HIS A 5 26.04 0.58 -1.84
N ARG A 6 25.83 1.86 -2.17
CA ARG A 6 24.63 2.34 -2.86
C ARG A 6 24.83 2.02 -4.35
N LEU A 7 24.17 0.99 -4.86
CA LEU A 7 24.17 0.72 -6.30
C LEU A 7 23.39 1.83 -7.03
N SER A 8 24.06 2.51 -7.96
CA SER A 8 23.47 3.53 -8.85
C SER A 8 22.63 2.85 -9.93
N PHE A 9 21.57 3.52 -10.34
CA PHE A 9 20.58 3.07 -11.34
C PHE A 9 21.19 2.67 -12.69
N SER A 10 22.42 3.11 -12.96
CA SER A 10 23.20 2.84 -14.18
C SER A 10 23.82 1.44 -14.26
N ALA A 11 23.90 0.67 -13.16
CA ALA A 11 24.61 -0.61 -13.15
C ALA A 11 23.80 -1.81 -13.69
N VAL A 12 22.59 -1.57 -14.22
CA VAL A 12 21.67 -2.61 -14.73
C VAL A 12 21.31 -2.33 -16.19
N SER A 13 22.29 -2.01 -17.01
CA SER A 13 22.11 -2.00 -18.47
C SER A 13 23.27 -2.75 -19.11
N VAL A 14 22.92 -3.80 -19.86
CA VAL A 14 23.84 -4.56 -20.71
C VAL A 14 23.94 -3.80 -22.05
N ASP A 15 25.18 -3.58 -22.45
CA ASP A 15 25.63 -2.73 -23.55
C ASP A 15 25.20 -3.17 -24.97
N ASP A 16 25.13 -2.19 -25.89
CA ASP A 16 26.07 -1.99 -27.01
C ASP A 16 25.41 -1.48 -28.30
N LYS A 17 25.75 -0.24 -28.69
CA LYS A 17 26.06 0.15 -30.09
C LYS A 17 26.58 1.59 -30.16
N LYS A 18 27.86 1.71 -30.51
CA LYS A 18 28.56 2.92 -30.97
C LYS A 18 27.83 3.57 -32.15
N VAL A 19 27.50 4.87 -32.05
CA VAL A 19 27.65 5.83 -33.15
C VAL A 19 28.04 7.20 -32.56
N SER A 20 29.16 7.70 -33.04
CA SER A 20 29.71 9.05 -32.80
C SER A 20 28.86 10.09 -33.52
N THR A 21 28.52 11.21 -32.88
CA THR A 21 28.59 12.56 -33.48
C THR A 21 28.55 13.63 -32.36
N ARG A 22 29.56 14.50 -32.36
CA ARG A 22 29.67 15.72 -31.54
C ARG A 22 28.90 16.85 -32.23
N MET A 23 28.10 17.65 -31.51
CA MET A 23 27.85 19.10 -31.77
C MET A 23 27.35 19.73 -30.44
N ALA A 24 28.19 20.52 -29.77
CA ALA A 24 28.25 22.00 -29.82
C ALA A 24 27.21 22.71 -28.92
N VAL A 25 27.70 23.21 -27.79
CA VAL A 25 27.03 24.13 -26.84
C VAL A 25 27.36 25.57 -27.24
N GLN A 26 26.36 26.47 -27.27
CA GLN A 26 26.57 27.91 -27.07
C GLN A 26 25.38 28.55 -26.30
N PRO A 27 25.60 29.65 -25.56
CA PRO A 27 24.79 30.01 -24.39
C PRO A 27 24.03 31.35 -24.49
N SER A 28 23.26 31.61 -23.42
CA SER A 28 22.89 32.91 -22.84
C SER A 28 21.84 33.80 -23.53
N GLY A 29 20.78 34.08 -22.78
CA GLY A 29 19.84 35.19 -23.01
C GLY A 29 19.16 35.55 -21.70
N GLU A 30 19.73 36.51 -20.96
CA GLU A 30 19.14 37.14 -19.79
C GLU A 30 17.94 38.01 -20.21
N HIS A 31 16.81 37.93 -19.49
CA HIS A 31 15.79 38.97 -19.53
C HIS A 31 15.58 39.56 -18.13
N LYS A 32 15.94 40.83 -18.00
CA LYS A 32 15.70 41.68 -16.82
C LYS A 32 14.29 42.28 -16.84
N ILE A 33 13.82 42.47 -15.60
CA ILE A 33 12.57 42.98 -15.05
C ILE A 33 12.20 44.40 -15.52
N SER A 34 10.89 44.70 -15.58
CA SER A 34 10.34 46.01 -15.14
C SER A 34 8.84 45.90 -14.76
N PRO A 35 8.32 46.80 -13.89
CA PRO A 35 7.40 46.43 -12.81
C PRO A 35 6.01 47.09 -12.88
N SER A 36 5.18 46.77 -11.87
CA SER A 36 4.05 47.54 -11.30
C SER A 36 2.68 46.85 -11.35
N ARG A 37 2.28 46.27 -10.21
CA ARG A 37 0.86 46.12 -9.84
C ARG A 37 0.66 46.80 -8.48
N LYS A 38 -0.26 47.77 -8.47
CA LYS A 38 -0.68 48.54 -7.30
C LYS A 38 -1.33 47.62 -6.24
N PRO A 39 -1.19 47.91 -4.94
CA PRO A 39 -1.91 47.18 -3.90
C PRO A 39 -3.39 47.59 -3.91
N LEU A 40 -4.30 46.62 -3.93
CA LEU A 40 -5.73 46.87 -3.76
C LEU A 40 -6.06 46.85 -2.27
N GLY A 41 -6.67 47.95 -1.83
CA GLY A 41 -6.92 48.28 -0.45
C GLY A 41 -8.01 47.47 0.24
N ASP A 42 -7.83 47.49 1.55
CA ASP A 42 -8.71 47.13 2.65
C ASP A 42 -10.19 47.53 2.41
N THR A 43 -11.09 46.54 2.55
CA THR A 43 -12.52 46.82 2.78
C THR A 43 -13.06 45.88 3.85
N ASP A 44 -13.03 46.39 5.07
CA ASP A 44 -13.92 46.07 6.18
C ASP A 44 -15.37 45.84 5.72
N ARG A 45 -15.86 44.60 5.84
CA ARG A 45 -17.29 44.32 5.99
C ARG A 45 -17.52 43.30 7.09
N LYS A 46 -17.79 43.83 8.28
CA LYS A 46 -18.54 43.18 9.36
C LYS A 46 -19.78 42.47 8.81
N ARG A 47 -19.79 41.13 8.88
CA ARG A 47 -21.02 40.33 8.89
C ARG A 47 -21.09 39.60 10.22
N SER A 48 -21.89 40.16 11.12
CA SER A 48 -22.31 39.52 12.37
C SER A 48 -23.41 38.49 12.11
N MET A 49 -23.52 37.52 13.03
CA MET A 49 -24.64 36.58 13.27
C MET A 49 -24.51 35.23 12.56
N LYS A 50 -24.61 34.07 13.22
CA LYS A 50 -24.99 33.70 14.59
C LYS A 50 -24.33 32.35 14.89
N SER A 51 -23.69 32.24 16.06
CA SER A 51 -23.23 30.99 16.65
C SER A 51 -24.43 30.11 17.01
N SER A 52 -24.51 28.90 16.47
CA SER A 52 -25.43 27.85 16.92
C SER A 52 -24.89 27.22 18.21
N THR A 53 -24.95 27.99 19.30
CA THR A 53 -24.65 27.46 20.63
C THR A 53 -25.82 26.57 21.04
N TYR A 54 -25.65 25.25 20.90
CA TYR A 54 -26.54 24.27 21.52
C TYR A 54 -26.47 24.46 23.05
N GLN A 55 -27.58 24.95 23.62
CA GLN A 55 -27.74 25.16 25.06
C GLN A 55 -27.71 23.81 25.80
N TYR A 56 -26.65 23.59 26.59
CA TYR A 56 -26.59 22.49 27.54
C TYR A 56 -27.40 22.85 28.78
N SER A 57 -28.52 22.14 29.01
CA SER A 57 -29.30 22.31 30.24
C SER A 57 -28.50 21.76 31.43
N LYS A 58 -28.19 22.63 32.41
CA LYS A 58 -27.70 22.22 33.73
C LYS A 58 -28.85 21.54 34.48
N LYS A 59 -28.77 20.22 34.65
CA LYS A 59 -29.49 19.50 35.71
C LYS A 59 -28.46 18.98 36.71
N ARG A 60 -28.31 19.67 37.83
CA ARG A 60 -27.71 19.12 39.05
C ARG A 60 -28.81 18.33 39.76
N TYR A 61 -28.63 17.03 39.90
CA TYR A 61 -29.20 16.26 40.99
C TYR A 61 -28.17 15.24 41.44
N GLY A 62 -27.77 15.36 42.71
CA GLY A 62 -26.96 14.37 43.37
C GLY A 62 -27.77 13.08 43.47
N GLN A 63 -27.23 12.03 42.86
CA GLN A 63 -27.49 10.65 43.24
C GLN A 63 -26.22 9.87 42.91
N ALA A 64 -25.74 9.12 43.90
CA ALA A 64 -24.55 8.30 43.81
C ALA A 64 -24.59 7.44 42.55
N ARG A 65 -23.75 7.75 41.56
CA ARG A 65 -23.52 6.82 40.45
C ARG A 65 -22.77 5.64 41.04
N LYS A 66 -23.47 4.51 41.20
CA LYS A 66 -22.81 3.20 41.25
C LYS A 66 -21.77 3.21 40.12
N PHE A 67 -20.50 3.04 40.46
CA PHE A 67 -19.49 2.70 39.46
C PHE A 67 -19.97 1.40 38.79
N LEU A 68 -20.65 1.52 37.64
CA LEU A 68 -20.72 0.41 36.72
C LEU A 68 -19.27 0.19 36.29
N SER A 69 -18.64 -0.77 36.95
CA SER A 69 -17.45 -1.42 36.45
C SER A 69 -17.67 -1.63 34.96
N PHE A 70 -16.90 -0.93 34.13
CA PHE A 70 -16.83 -1.16 32.70
C PHE A 70 -16.07 -2.47 32.47
N ASN A 71 -16.54 -3.55 33.08
CA ASN A 71 -16.19 -4.91 32.73
C ASN A 71 -17.08 -5.33 31.56
N ARG A 72 -17.07 -4.53 30.48
CA ARG A 72 -17.39 -5.06 29.16
C ARG A 72 -16.15 -5.85 28.76
N LYS A 73 -16.04 -7.08 29.29
CA LYS A 73 -15.42 -8.15 28.53
C LYS A 73 -16.09 -8.07 27.18
N SER A 74 -15.36 -7.57 26.19
CA SER A 74 -15.67 -7.87 24.80
C SER A 74 -15.64 -9.39 24.74
N GLN A 75 -16.79 -10.03 24.92
CA GLN A 75 -16.98 -11.42 24.61
C GLN A 75 -17.04 -11.53 23.08
N TYR A 76 -15.97 -11.13 22.40
CA TYR A 76 -15.57 -11.90 21.23
C TYR A 76 -15.11 -13.24 21.80
N GLN A 77 -16.06 -14.15 21.92
CA GLN A 77 -15.72 -15.55 22.02
C GLN A 77 -14.92 -15.87 20.77
N ASN A 78 -13.60 -15.98 20.92
CA ASN A 78 -12.77 -16.70 19.98
C ASN A 78 -13.28 -18.15 20.03
N SER A 79 -14.33 -18.43 19.26
CA SER A 79 -14.75 -19.78 18.95
C SER A 79 -13.57 -20.40 18.21
N GLY A 80 -12.74 -21.14 18.95
CA GLY A 80 -11.67 -21.94 18.39
C GLY A 80 -12.26 -22.81 17.28
N ASN A 81 -11.67 -22.71 16.09
CA ASN A 81 -12.13 -23.30 14.82
C ASN A 81 -13.31 -22.63 14.10
N ALA A 82 -13.36 -21.31 14.03
CA ALA A 82 -14.01 -20.66 12.89
C ALA A 82 -13.17 -20.90 11.62
N LYS A 83 -13.14 -22.14 11.11
CA LYS A 83 -12.62 -22.44 9.78
C LYS A 83 -13.52 -21.73 8.78
N ILE A 84 -13.03 -20.65 8.19
CA ILE A 84 -13.70 -20.00 7.05
C ILE A 84 -13.98 -21.11 6.03
N PRO A 85 -15.26 -21.39 5.70
CA PRO A 85 -15.60 -22.51 4.85
C PRO A 85 -15.01 -22.29 3.44
N PRO A 86 -14.73 -23.37 2.69
CA PRO A 86 -14.38 -23.22 1.28
C PRO A 86 -15.52 -22.51 0.53
N PRO A 87 -15.24 -21.78 -0.56
CA PRO A 87 -16.29 -21.25 -1.42
C PRO A 87 -17.11 -22.40 -2.03
N GLU A 88 -18.41 -22.19 -2.21
CA GLU A 88 -19.26 -23.13 -2.93
C GLU A 88 -18.84 -23.21 -4.41
N ALA A 89 -19.18 -24.32 -5.08
CA ALA A 89 -18.87 -24.50 -6.49
C ALA A 89 -19.51 -23.38 -7.34
N GLY A 90 -18.72 -22.74 -8.19
CA GLY A 90 -19.17 -21.62 -9.03
C GLY A 90 -19.23 -20.26 -8.30
N VAL A 91 -18.87 -20.20 -7.02
CA VAL A 91 -18.80 -18.94 -6.26
C VAL A 91 -17.39 -18.35 -6.31
N VAL A 92 -17.31 -17.06 -6.60
CA VAL A 92 -16.10 -16.25 -6.48
C VAL A 92 -16.16 -15.48 -5.17
N ARG A 93 -15.11 -15.62 -4.35
CA ARG A 93 -14.98 -14.86 -3.10
C ARG A 93 -13.90 -13.79 -3.27
N VAL A 94 -14.29 -12.53 -3.00
CA VAL A 94 -13.38 -11.38 -3.02
C VAL A 94 -13.15 -10.92 -1.58
N ILE A 95 -11.89 -10.88 -1.17
CA ILE A 95 -11.49 -10.66 0.23
C ILE A 95 -10.50 -9.50 0.27
N PRO A 96 -10.95 -8.27 0.60
CA PRO A 96 -10.03 -7.18 0.84
C PRO A 96 -9.28 -7.44 2.16
N LEU A 97 -7.96 -7.57 2.07
CA LEU A 97 -7.06 -7.73 3.22
C LEU A 97 -6.45 -6.40 3.69
N GLY A 98 -6.54 -5.37 2.84
CA GLY A 98 -6.21 -3.98 3.14
C GLY A 98 -6.55 -3.05 1.98
N GLY A 99 -6.64 -1.74 2.26
CA GLY A 99 -6.98 -0.71 1.27
C GLY A 99 -8.46 -0.32 1.21
N VAL A 100 -9.30 -0.87 2.10
CA VAL A 100 -10.72 -0.51 2.21
C VAL A 100 -10.92 0.47 3.36
N GLU A 101 -11.62 1.58 3.08
CA GLU A 101 -11.83 2.69 4.02
C GLU A 101 -10.53 3.30 4.57
N GLU A 102 -9.44 3.19 3.82
CA GLU A 102 -8.12 3.69 4.19
C GLU A 102 -7.26 3.99 2.96
N ILE A 103 -6.17 4.72 3.15
CA ILE A 103 -5.21 5.04 2.09
C ILE A 103 -3.96 4.20 2.32
N GLY A 104 -3.67 3.22 1.47
CA GLY A 104 -2.45 2.42 1.59
C GLY A 104 -2.71 0.95 1.85
N LYS A 105 -1.62 0.17 1.91
CA LYS A 105 -1.64 -1.27 2.21
C LYS A 105 -2.69 -2.05 1.39
N ASN A 106 -2.81 -1.71 0.10
CA ASN A 106 -3.73 -2.36 -0.81
C ASN A 106 -3.35 -3.84 -0.95
N MET A 107 -4.32 -4.72 -0.71
CA MET A 107 -4.20 -6.15 -0.93
C MET A 107 -5.59 -6.77 -1.00
N THR A 108 -5.87 -7.50 -2.07
CA THR A 108 -7.15 -8.21 -2.24
C THR A 108 -6.87 -9.64 -2.67
N ALA A 109 -7.52 -10.61 -2.04
CA ALA A 109 -7.51 -12.00 -2.50
C ALA A 109 -8.79 -12.32 -3.26
N ILE A 110 -8.65 -13.01 -4.38
CA ILE A 110 -9.74 -13.61 -5.15
C ILE A 110 -9.59 -15.11 -5.00
N GLU A 111 -10.59 -15.76 -4.43
CA GLU A 111 -10.63 -17.21 -4.20
C GLU A 111 -11.76 -17.82 -5.03
N ILE A 112 -11.42 -18.85 -5.80
CA ILE A 112 -12.33 -19.62 -6.65
C ILE A 112 -11.98 -21.10 -6.45
N ALA A 113 -12.94 -21.89 -5.98
CA ALA A 113 -12.72 -23.29 -5.62
C ALA A 113 -11.47 -23.49 -4.72
N ASP A 114 -10.39 -24.08 -5.26
CA ASP A 114 -9.14 -24.36 -4.55
C ASP A 114 -7.98 -23.43 -4.92
N ASP A 115 -8.25 -22.38 -5.69
CA ASP A 115 -7.24 -21.45 -6.18
C ASP A 115 -7.44 -20.04 -5.64
N ILE A 116 -6.33 -19.42 -5.23
CA ILE A 116 -6.27 -18.05 -4.75
C ILE A 116 -5.33 -17.24 -5.63
N ILE A 117 -5.83 -16.12 -6.12
CA ILE A 117 -5.04 -15.06 -6.75
C ILE A 117 -5.01 -13.87 -5.80
N VAL A 118 -3.82 -13.37 -5.50
CA VAL A 118 -3.63 -12.17 -4.68
C VAL A 118 -3.33 -11.00 -5.60
N ILE A 119 -3.97 -9.86 -5.36
CA ILE A 119 -3.75 -8.60 -6.06
C ILE A 119 -3.11 -7.63 -5.07
N ASP A 120 -1.92 -7.16 -5.42
CA ASP A 120 -1.09 -6.22 -4.67
C ASP A 120 -0.67 -6.71 -3.26
N ALA A 121 0.38 -6.08 -2.73
CA ALA A 121 0.93 -6.31 -1.41
C ALA A 121 1.53 -5.00 -0.88
N GLY A 122 0.66 -4.04 -0.60
CA GLY A 122 1.02 -2.69 -0.20
C GLY A 122 1.60 -2.52 1.20
N MET A 123 2.08 -1.32 1.47
CA MET A 123 2.30 -0.81 2.83
C MET A 123 1.51 0.49 3.06
N HIS A 124 1.29 0.82 4.33
CA HIS A 124 0.82 2.13 4.76
C HIS A 124 1.91 2.76 5.63
N PHE A 125 2.26 4.01 5.37
CA PHE A 125 3.19 4.73 6.25
C PHE A 125 2.53 5.02 7.58
N SER A 126 3.27 4.86 8.68
CA SER A 126 2.78 5.19 10.00
C SER A 126 2.46 6.69 10.12
N ASN A 127 1.59 7.01 11.08
CA ASN A 127 1.26 8.39 11.42
C ASN A 127 1.55 8.63 12.92
N GLU A 128 1.22 9.83 13.39
CA GLU A 128 1.45 10.25 14.79
C GLU A 128 0.76 9.34 15.83
N ALA A 129 -0.25 8.55 15.44
CA ALA A 129 -0.94 7.63 16.34
C ALA A 129 -0.14 6.34 16.62
N THR A 130 0.88 6.02 15.82
CA THR A 130 1.72 4.82 15.95
C THR A 130 3.21 5.18 16.07
N PRO A 131 3.63 5.80 17.20
CA PRO A 131 5.02 6.21 17.38
C PRO A 131 5.97 5.00 17.40
N GLY A 132 7.07 5.11 16.64
CA GLY A 132 8.11 4.07 16.55
C GLY A 132 7.88 2.97 15.52
N VAL A 133 6.75 2.98 14.82
CA VAL A 133 6.49 2.11 13.66
C VAL A 133 6.89 2.85 12.39
N ASP A 134 7.59 2.21 11.44
CA ASP A 134 7.94 2.83 10.15
C ASP A 134 6.80 2.70 9.13
N TYR A 135 6.20 1.52 9.03
CA TYR A 135 5.08 1.22 8.13
C TYR A 135 4.28 0.01 8.62
N VAL A 136 3.05 -0.08 8.14
CA VAL A 136 2.09 -1.17 8.42
C VAL A 136 1.82 -1.93 7.14
N ILE A 137 1.70 -3.26 7.23
CA ILE A 137 1.34 -4.14 6.11
C ILE A 137 0.03 -4.88 6.41
N PRO A 138 -0.67 -5.43 5.39
CA PRO A 138 -1.89 -6.20 5.58
C PRO A 138 -1.70 -7.42 6.49
N ASN A 139 -2.78 -7.84 7.16
CA ASN A 139 -2.79 -9.10 7.87
C ASN A 139 -2.94 -10.26 6.87
N THR A 140 -1.91 -11.10 6.79
CA THR A 140 -1.83 -12.22 5.84
C THR A 140 -2.27 -13.57 6.39
N THR A 141 -2.77 -13.66 7.63
CA THR A 141 -3.13 -14.95 8.26
C THR A 141 -4.05 -15.80 7.39
N TYR A 142 -5.02 -15.19 6.71
CA TYR A 142 -5.91 -15.89 5.76
C TYR A 142 -5.15 -16.67 4.68
N LEU A 143 -4.15 -16.02 4.09
CA LEU A 143 -3.30 -16.54 3.03
C LEU A 143 -2.25 -17.52 3.57
N GLU A 144 -1.71 -17.25 4.75
CA GLU A 144 -0.70 -18.10 5.39
C GLU A 144 -1.23 -19.49 5.77
N GLU A 145 -2.51 -19.61 6.06
CA GLU A 145 -3.17 -20.90 6.30
C GLU A 145 -3.47 -21.67 5.00
N ARG A 146 -3.38 -21.01 3.83
CA ARG A 146 -3.81 -21.52 2.52
C ARG A 146 -2.73 -21.34 1.45
N LYS A 147 -1.45 -21.34 1.85
CA LYS A 147 -0.31 -21.02 0.95
C LYS A 147 -0.27 -21.93 -0.28
N ASP A 148 -0.67 -23.19 -0.12
CA ASP A 148 -0.76 -24.21 -1.15
C ASP A 148 -1.83 -23.92 -2.22
N LYS A 149 -2.82 -23.08 -1.90
CA LYS A 149 -3.86 -22.63 -2.82
C LYS A 149 -3.47 -21.40 -3.64
N ILE A 150 -2.42 -20.69 -3.23
CA ILE A 150 -2.04 -19.42 -3.88
C ILE A 150 -1.31 -19.71 -5.19
N ARG A 151 -1.89 -19.23 -6.30
CA ARG A 151 -1.37 -19.47 -7.65
C ARG A 151 -0.54 -18.32 -8.17
N ALA A 152 -0.87 -17.10 -7.76
CA ALA A 152 -0.18 -15.91 -8.23
C ALA A 152 -0.34 -14.74 -7.24
N LEU A 153 0.67 -13.86 -7.24
CA LEU A 153 0.55 -12.48 -6.80
C LEU A 153 0.62 -11.58 -8.05
N ILE A 154 -0.46 -10.87 -8.34
CA ILE A 154 -0.53 -9.91 -9.44
C ILE A 154 -0.30 -8.51 -8.86
N ILE A 155 0.60 -7.75 -9.47
CA ILE A 155 0.89 -6.38 -9.07
C ILE A 155 0.38 -5.43 -10.14
N THR A 156 -0.40 -4.45 -9.70
CA THR A 156 -1.04 -3.49 -10.61
C THR A 156 -0.04 -2.43 -11.08
N HIS A 157 0.70 -1.82 -10.16
CA HIS A 157 1.68 -0.77 -10.45
C HIS A 157 2.70 -0.60 -9.31
N GLY A 158 3.73 0.22 -9.53
CA GLY A 158 4.92 0.30 -8.67
C GLY A 158 4.84 1.25 -7.45
N HIS A 159 3.67 1.77 -7.06
CA HIS A 159 3.59 2.61 -5.87
C HIS A 159 3.69 1.79 -4.57
N LEU A 160 4.22 2.40 -3.50
CA LEU A 160 4.52 1.68 -2.24
C LEU A 160 3.27 1.20 -1.51
N ASP A 161 2.14 1.84 -1.71
CA ASP A 161 0.83 1.36 -1.25
C ASP A 161 0.33 0.12 -2.00
N HIS A 162 1.02 -0.33 -3.05
CA HIS A 162 0.73 -1.56 -3.80
C HIS A 162 1.87 -2.58 -3.74
N ILE A 163 3.14 -2.15 -3.67
CA ILE A 163 4.30 -3.07 -3.66
C ILE A 163 5.12 -3.06 -2.36
N GLY A 164 4.87 -2.10 -1.48
CA GLY A 164 5.79 -1.81 -0.39
C GLY A 164 5.93 -2.93 0.63
N GLY A 165 4.86 -3.68 0.87
CA GLY A 165 4.83 -4.84 1.75
C GLY A 165 5.24 -6.15 1.09
N ALA A 166 5.41 -6.17 -0.24
CA ALA A 166 5.60 -7.40 -1.01
C ALA A 166 6.77 -8.28 -0.51
N PRO A 167 7.98 -7.77 -0.17
CA PRO A 167 9.07 -8.65 0.29
C PRO A 167 8.71 -9.46 1.54
N LEU A 168 8.00 -8.83 2.50
CA LEU A 168 7.59 -9.46 3.75
C LEU A 168 6.38 -10.38 3.54
N VAL A 169 5.45 -10.00 2.68
CA VAL A 169 4.26 -10.80 2.36
C VAL A 169 4.66 -12.07 1.61
N LEU A 170 5.52 -11.97 0.59
CA LEU A 170 5.96 -13.10 -0.23
C LEU A 170 6.60 -14.21 0.60
N SER A 171 7.45 -13.86 1.57
CA SER A 171 8.08 -14.85 2.46
C SER A 171 7.06 -15.55 3.36
N ARG A 172 5.98 -14.86 3.75
CA ARG A 172 4.89 -15.44 4.55
C ARG A 172 3.99 -16.34 3.75
N ILE A 173 3.60 -15.96 2.53
CA ILE A 173 2.56 -16.68 1.77
C ILE A 173 3.10 -17.82 0.88
N GLY A 174 4.36 -18.21 1.02
CA GLY A 174 4.95 -19.34 0.28
C GLY A 174 5.65 -18.95 -1.03
N ASN A 175 5.86 -17.66 -1.27
CA ASN A 175 6.54 -17.10 -2.45
C ASN A 175 5.96 -17.63 -3.78
N PRO A 176 4.67 -17.33 -4.08
CA PRO A 176 4.04 -17.65 -5.35
C PRO A 176 4.70 -16.88 -6.50
N PRO A 177 4.50 -17.30 -7.76
CA PRO A 177 4.85 -16.50 -8.93
C PRO A 177 4.25 -15.10 -8.86
N VAL A 178 5.06 -14.10 -9.18
CA VAL A 178 4.65 -12.69 -9.20
C VAL A 178 4.53 -12.22 -10.64
N TYR A 179 3.39 -11.66 -11.00
CA TYR A 179 3.11 -11.16 -12.35
C TYR A 179 2.93 -9.65 -12.33
N SER A 180 3.64 -8.95 -13.20
CA SER A 180 3.48 -7.50 -13.38
C SER A 180 4.18 -7.02 -14.64
N ARG A 181 3.94 -5.77 -15.02
CA ARG A 181 4.74 -5.10 -16.06
C ARG A 181 6.16 -4.79 -15.58
N ASN A 182 7.07 -4.60 -16.54
CA ASN A 182 8.50 -4.45 -16.32
C ASN A 182 8.86 -3.37 -15.27
N LEU A 183 8.27 -2.17 -15.36
CA LEU A 183 8.56 -1.08 -14.41
C LEU A 183 8.28 -1.47 -12.96
N SER A 184 7.10 -2.04 -12.67
CA SER A 184 6.75 -2.47 -11.32
C SER A 184 7.68 -3.58 -10.82
N ILE A 185 8.03 -4.55 -11.68
CA ILE A 185 8.99 -5.61 -11.32
C ILE A 185 10.35 -5.00 -10.93
N LEU A 186 10.86 -4.01 -11.68
CA LEU A 186 12.11 -3.33 -11.35
C LEU A 186 12.03 -2.59 -10.01
N MET A 187 10.91 -1.90 -9.74
CA MET A 187 10.68 -1.24 -8.46
C MET A 187 10.59 -2.24 -7.30
N MET A 188 9.92 -3.37 -7.50
CA MET A 188 9.88 -4.46 -6.52
C MET A 188 11.24 -5.08 -6.26
N LYS A 189 12.05 -5.32 -7.31
CA LYS A 189 13.44 -5.79 -7.15
C LYS A 189 14.25 -4.83 -6.31
N LYS A 190 14.12 -3.52 -6.56
CA LYS A 190 14.78 -2.49 -5.76
C LYS A 190 14.35 -2.54 -4.29
N ARG A 191 13.05 -2.72 -4.03
CA ARG A 191 12.49 -2.87 -2.69
C ARG A 191 12.97 -4.17 -2.01
N GLN A 192 13.02 -5.28 -2.73
CA GLN A 192 13.49 -6.57 -2.22
C GLN A 192 14.99 -6.57 -1.87
N ALA A 193 15.80 -5.75 -2.54
CA ALA A 193 17.22 -5.59 -2.22
C ALA A 193 17.47 -5.07 -0.78
N GLU A 194 16.47 -4.48 -0.13
CA GLU A 194 16.54 -4.10 1.29
C GLU A 194 16.37 -5.30 2.24
N PHE A 195 15.90 -6.45 1.73
CA PHE A 195 15.65 -7.68 2.48
C PHE A 195 16.43 -8.88 1.89
N PRO A 196 17.78 -8.84 1.87
CA PRO A 196 18.60 -9.88 1.23
C PRO A 196 18.51 -11.26 1.93
N HIS A 197 17.95 -11.32 3.13
CA HIS A 197 17.75 -12.56 3.89
C HIS A 197 16.43 -13.28 3.55
N LEU A 198 15.54 -12.64 2.77
CA LEU A 198 14.29 -13.24 2.33
C LEU A 198 14.45 -13.93 0.97
N PRO A 199 13.61 -14.92 0.65
CA PRO A 199 13.63 -15.57 -0.66
C PRO A 199 13.48 -14.57 -1.81
N THR A 200 14.23 -14.77 -2.88
CA THR A 200 14.08 -14.01 -4.12
C THR A 200 12.69 -14.20 -4.68
N MET A 201 12.10 -13.12 -5.19
CA MET A 201 10.81 -13.14 -5.86
C MET A 201 10.88 -14.02 -7.11
N LYS A 202 9.78 -14.67 -7.46
CA LYS A 202 9.65 -15.41 -8.73
C LYS A 202 8.95 -14.51 -9.75
N GLU A 203 9.67 -13.54 -10.30
CA GLU A 203 9.08 -12.57 -11.24
C GLU A 203 8.71 -13.16 -12.61
N ASN A 204 7.60 -12.68 -13.15
CA ASN A 204 7.14 -12.92 -14.51
C ASN A 204 6.67 -11.57 -15.06
N ILE A 205 7.31 -11.10 -16.13
CA ILE A 205 6.92 -9.86 -16.79
C ILE A 205 5.79 -10.18 -17.75
N VAL A 206 4.70 -9.43 -17.66
CA VAL A 206 3.55 -9.55 -18.56
C VAL A 206 3.33 -8.26 -19.36
N GLU A 207 2.83 -8.39 -20.58
CA GLU A 207 2.45 -7.26 -21.43
C GLU A 207 0.93 -7.06 -21.54
N LYS A 208 0.54 -5.93 -22.13
CA LYS A 208 -0.84 -5.41 -22.11
C LYS A 208 -1.91 -6.43 -22.55
N ASP A 209 -1.63 -7.19 -23.60
CA ASP A 209 -2.61 -8.08 -24.23
C ASP A 209 -2.30 -9.57 -23.93
N GLU A 210 -1.41 -9.81 -22.97
CA GLU A 210 -1.04 -11.16 -22.56
C GLU A 210 -2.08 -11.76 -21.62
N THR A 211 -2.40 -13.03 -21.84
CA THR A 211 -3.31 -13.79 -20.97
C THR A 211 -2.49 -14.81 -20.18
N ILE A 212 -2.65 -14.79 -18.86
CA ILE A 212 -2.00 -15.74 -17.95
C ILE A 212 -3.06 -16.65 -17.33
N THR A 213 -2.78 -17.95 -17.30
CA THR A 213 -3.60 -18.94 -16.59
C THR A 213 -2.98 -19.23 -15.23
N CYS A 214 -3.70 -18.92 -14.16
CA CYS A 214 -3.22 -19.10 -12.78
C CYS A 214 -4.04 -20.16 -12.06
N GLY A 215 -3.59 -21.42 -12.08
CA GLY A 215 -4.31 -22.53 -11.44
C GLY A 215 -5.22 -23.31 -12.40
N LYS A 216 -6.16 -24.06 -11.83
CA LYS A 216 -7.19 -24.86 -12.51
C LYS A 216 -8.54 -24.15 -12.43
N ILE A 217 -8.55 -22.86 -12.78
CA ILE A 217 -9.73 -21.99 -12.78
C ILE A 217 -10.57 -22.26 -14.03
#